data_AF-A0A2N2VX52-F1
#
_entry.id   AF-A0A2N2VX52-F1
#
_cell.length_a   1.000
_cell.length_b   1.000
_cell.length_c   1.000
_cell.angle_alpha   90.00
_cell.angle_beta   90.00
_cell.angle_gamma   90.00
#
_symmetry.space_group_name_H-M   'P 1'
#
loop_
_entity.id
_entity.type
_entity.pdbx_description
1 polymer ?
#
loop_
_entity_poly.entity_id
_entity_poly.type
_entity_poly.pdbx_seq_one_letter_code
_entity_poly.pdbx_strand_id
1 'polypeptide(L)'
;MQLFAIPTGNLKLDGGAMFGVVPKSLWSKHYPADENNLINLSMRCLLVVDGNRKILINNGIGDKQSEKFFSHYDLNGDDTLL
;
A
#
# COMPACT_ATOMS: atom_id res chain seq x y z
N MET A 1 14.72 -0.11 -21.87
CA MET A 1 13.89 0.13 -20.67
C MET A 1 13.42 -1.20 -20.09
N GLN A 2 13.75 -1.47 -18.82
CA GLN A 2 13.29 -2.61 -18.03
C GLN A 2 12.52 -2.11 -16.81
N LEU A 3 11.47 -2.84 -16.40
CA LEU A 3 10.57 -2.47 -15.31
C LEU A 3 10.55 -3.59 -14.27
N PHE A 4 10.76 -3.24 -13.01
CA PHE A 4 10.73 -4.19 -11.90
C PHE A 4 9.75 -3.69 -10.83
N ALA A 5 8.78 -4.53 -10.49
CA ALA A 5 7.95 -4.32 -9.32
C ALA A 5 8.69 -4.84 -8.09
N ILE A 6 8.90 -3.98 -7.10
CA ILE A 6 9.55 -4.33 -5.83
C ILE A 6 8.46 -4.30 -4.75
N PRO A 7 8.03 -5.44 -4.19
CA PRO A 7 7.13 -5.48 -3.04
C PRO A 7 7.74 -4.77 -1.84
N THR A 8 6.92 -4.00 -1.11
CA THR A 8 7.37 -3.22 0.06
C THR A 8 6.39 -3.34 1.23
N GLY A 9 5.75 -4.50 1.36
CA GLY A 9 4.80 -4.82 2.42
C GLY A 9 3.35 -4.50 2.05
N ASN A 10 2.45 -4.68 3.01
CA ASN A 10 1.03 -4.38 2.86
C ASN A 10 0.56 -3.45 3.99
N LEU A 11 -0.49 -2.69 3.71
CA LEU A 11 -1.10 -1.74 4.62
C LEU A 11 -2.62 -1.96 4.62
N LYS A 12 -3.18 -2.19 5.80
CA LYS A 12 -4.62 -2.14 6.02
C LYS A 12 -5.06 -0.74 6.42
N LEU A 13 -6.18 -0.30 5.86
CA LEU A 13 -6.80 0.99 6.16
C LEU A 13 -8.29 1.00 5.85
N ASP A 14 -9.01 1.99 6.38
CA ASP A 14 -10.45 2.10 6.20
C ASP A 14 -10.84 2.17 4.71
N GLY A 15 -11.67 1.22 4.27
CA GLY A 15 -12.14 1.16 2.90
C GLY A 15 -13.01 2.35 2.52
N GLY A 16 -13.77 2.91 3.46
CA GLY A 16 -14.57 4.12 3.23
C GLY A 16 -13.69 5.32 2.91
N ALA A 17 -12.59 5.50 3.63
CA ALA A 17 -11.60 6.53 3.37
C ALA A 17 -10.93 6.36 2.00
N MET A 18 -10.65 5.12 1.58
CA MET A 18 -10.05 4.84 0.27
C MET A 18 -10.99 5.03 -0.91
N PHE A 19 -12.26 4.69 -0.75
CA PHE A 19 -13.25 4.74 -1.82
C PHE A 19 -14.13 6.01 -1.80
N GLY A 20 -13.99 6.85 -0.78
CA GLY A 20 -14.65 8.14 -0.66
C GLY A 20 -16.16 8.03 -0.76
N VAL A 21 -16.74 8.65 -1.79
CA VAL A 21 -18.19 8.70 -2.00
C VAL A 21 -18.78 7.40 -2.56
N VAL A 22 -17.96 6.44 -2.96
CA VAL A 22 -18.45 5.17 -3.53
C VAL A 22 -19.09 4.33 -2.41
N PRO A 23 -20.35 3.88 -2.56
CA PRO A 23 -21.01 3.07 -1.54
C PRO A 23 -20.27 1.76 -1.24
N LYS A 24 -20.24 1.36 0.03
CA LYS A 24 -19.65 0.09 0.50
C LYS A 24 -20.19 -1.13 -0.22
N SER A 25 -21.49 -1.15 -0.51
CA SER A 25 -22.12 -2.23 -1.27
C SER A 25 -21.58 -2.41 -2.69
N LEU A 26 -20.89 -1.41 -3.26
CA LEU A 26 -20.23 -1.50 -4.55
C LEU A 26 -18.76 -1.88 -4.41
N TRP A 27 -17.97 -1.13 -3.63
CA TRP A 27 -16.52 -1.36 -3.58
C TRP A 27 -16.14 -2.65 -2.83
N SER A 28 -16.91 -3.07 -1.82
CA SER A 28 -16.59 -4.26 -1.03
C SER A 28 -16.68 -5.58 -1.82
N LYS A 29 -17.33 -5.56 -2.99
CA LYS A 29 -17.35 -6.69 -3.93
C LYS A 29 -15.98 -6.97 -4.53
N HIS A 30 -15.14 -5.95 -4.64
CA HIS A 30 -13.81 -6.02 -5.25
C HIS A 30 -12.69 -5.95 -4.20
N TYR A 31 -12.92 -5.21 -3.11
CA TYR A 31 -11.98 -5.07 -2.00
C TYR A 31 -12.69 -5.52 -0.71
N PRO A 32 -12.61 -6.81 -0.36
CA PRO A 32 -13.17 -7.31 0.89
C PRO A 32 -12.57 -6.55 2.07
N ALA A 33 -13.44 -6.03 2.94
CA ALA A 33 -13.05 -5.40 4.18
C ALA A 33 -13.26 -6.37 5.35
N ASP A 34 -12.45 -6.23 6.39
CA ASP A 34 -12.65 -6.95 7.65
C ASP A 34 -13.78 -6.35 8.51
N GLU A 35 -13.95 -6.89 9.73
CA GLU A 35 -14.95 -6.44 10.70
C GLU A 35 -14.79 -4.97 11.11
N ASN A 36 -13.59 -4.40 10.98
CA ASN A 36 -13.28 -3.00 11.28
C ASN A 36 -13.35 -2.12 10.03
N ASN A 37 -13.92 -2.61 8.93
CA ASN A 37 -14.00 -1.93 7.65
C ASN A 37 -12.63 -1.67 6.98
N LEU A 38 -11.58 -2.38 7.39
CA LEU A 38 -10.25 -2.21 6.80
C LEU A 38 -10.08 -3.09 5.56
N ILE A 39 -9.55 -2.51 4.48
CA ILE A 39 -9.12 -3.22 3.28
C ILE A 39 -7.60 -3.40 3.30
N ASN A 40 -7.10 -4.53 2.80
CA ASN A 40 -5.65 -4.75 2.70
C ASN A 40 -5.13 -4.31 1.33
N LEU A 41 -4.14 -3.41 1.32
CA LEU A 41 -3.50 -2.92 0.10
C LEU A 41 -2.03 -3.33 0.07
N SER A 42 -1.58 -3.86 -1.06
CA SER A 42 -0.15 -4.10 -1.28
C SER A 42 0.58 -2.83 -1.70
N MET A 43 1.69 -2.52 -1.03
CA MET A 43 2.61 -1.47 -1.40
C MET A 43 3.70 -2.02 -2.32
N ARG A 44 4.02 -1.30 -3.39
CA ARG A 44 5.09 -1.65 -4.33
C ARG A 44 5.79 -0.41 -4.83
N CYS A 45 7.10 -0.53 -5.03
CA CYS A 45 7.88 0.42 -5.78
C CYS A 45 8.06 -0.05 -7.22
N LEU A 46 8.21 0.90 -8.13
CA LEU A 46 8.58 0.62 -9.52
C LEU A 46 10.02 1.07 -9.74
N LEU A 47 10.91 0.12 -9.99
CA LEU A 47 12.26 0.41 -10.47
C LEU A 47 12.27 0.38 -12.00
N VAL A 48 12.61 1.52 -12.58
CA VAL A 48 12.82 1.68 -14.03
C VAL A 48 14.32 1.72 -14.30
N VAL A 49 14.79 0.80 -15.14
CA VAL A 49 16.17 0.78 -15.63
C VAL A 49 16.17 1.15 -17.11
N ASP A 50 16.76 2.30 -17.42
CA ASP A 50 16.83 2.85 -18.77
C ASP A 50 18.27 3.26 -19.11
N GLY A 51 19.01 2.33 -19.74
CA GLY A 51 20.44 2.48 -19.95
C GLY A 51 21.19 2.59 -18.62
N ASN A 52 21.92 3.69 -18.42
CA ASN A 52 22.66 3.97 -17.19
C ASN A 52 21.80 4.63 -16.10
N ARG A 53 20.52 4.91 -16.37
CA ARG A 53 19.61 5.52 -15.39
C ARG A 53 18.85 4.44 -14.63
N LYS A 54 18.83 4.57 -13.30
CA LYS A 54 17.97 3.81 -12.39
C LYS A 54 17.05 4.80 -11.69
N ILE A 55 15.75 4.65 -11.89
CA ILE A 55 14.73 5.54 -11.35
C ILE A 55 13.82 4.70 -10.47
N LEU A 56 13.71 5.05 -9.19
CA LEU A 56 12.79 4.42 -8.26
C LEU A 56 11.56 5.33 -8.08
N ILE A 57 10.38 4.79 -8.33
CA ILE A 57 9.10 5.46 -8.05
C ILE A 57 8.54 4.90 -6.75
N ASN A 58 8.23 5.79 -5.80
CA ASN A 58 7.94 5.51 -4.38
C ASN A 58 9.13 4.92 -3.61
N ASN A 59 9.01 4.87 -2.29
CA ASN A 59 10.07 4.39 -1.39
C ASN A 59 9.53 3.57 -0.21
N GLY A 60 8.40 2.89 -0.40
CA GLY A 60 7.73 2.12 0.65
C GLY A 60 7.26 2.98 1.84
N ILE A 61 6.93 2.33 2.95
CA ILE A 61 6.44 3.02 4.16
C ILE A 61 7.57 3.59 5.03
N GLY A 62 8.77 3.00 4.95
CA GLY A 62 9.92 3.35 5.78
C GLY A 62 9.67 3.14 7.28
N ASP A 63 10.38 3.90 8.11
CA ASP A 63 10.39 3.80 9.58
C ASP A 63 9.98 5.11 10.28
N LYS A 64 9.46 6.09 9.52
CA LYS A 64 9.20 7.46 10.01
C LYS A 64 7.81 7.67 10.60
N GLN A 65 6.95 6.66 10.55
CA GLN A 65 5.56 6.78 11.00
C GLN A 65 5.47 6.73 12.52
N SER A 66 4.57 7.51 13.09
CA SER A 66 4.33 7.54 14.54
C SER A 66 3.42 6.39 15.00
N GLU A 67 3.40 6.10 16.30
CA GLU A 67 2.42 5.16 16.89
C GLU A 67 0.97 5.55 16.58
N LYS A 68 0.68 6.86 16.55
CA LYS A 68 -0.66 7.37 16.19
C LYS A 68 -1.03 7.01 14.75
N PHE A 69 -0.07 7.01 13.82
CA PHE A 69 -0.32 6.53 12.47
C PHE A 69 -0.76 5.06 12.53
N PHE A 70 -0.02 4.23 13.25
CA PHE A 70 -0.35 2.81 13.38
C PHE A 70 -1.61 2.49 14.21
N SER A 71 -2.18 3.46 14.92
CA SER A 71 -3.53 3.30 15.50
C SER A 71 -4.67 3.35 14.46
N HIS A 72 -4.39 3.81 13.25
CA HIS A 72 -5.35 3.88 12.14
C HIS A 72 -5.01 2.94 10.98
N TYR A 73 -3.75 2.51 10.91
CA TYR A 73 -3.20 1.73 9.80
C TYR A 73 -2.47 0.50 10.34
N ASP A 74 -2.71 -0.66 9.73
CA ASP A 74 -2.09 -1.92 10.16
C ASP A 74 -1.14 -2.46 9.08
N LEU A 75 0.16 -2.49 9.40
CA LEU A 75 1.20 -3.02 8.52
C LEU A 75 1.29 -4.54 8.63
N ASN A 76 1.36 -5.22 7.49
CA ASN A 76 1.47 -6.68 7.45
C ASN A 76 2.32 -7.19 6.29
N GLY A 77 2.88 -8.39 6.47
CA GLY A 77 3.84 -9.02 5.56
C GLY A 77 5.29 -8.67 5.88
N ASP A 78 6.21 -9.41 5.27
CA ASP A 78 7.65 -9.34 5.57
C ASP A 78 8.44 -8.50 4.55
N ASP A 79 7.81 -8.10 3.45
CA ASP A 79 8.44 -7.31 2.40
C ASP A 79 8.73 -5.88 2.89
N THR A 80 9.97 -5.42 2.70
CA THR A 80 10.43 -4.09 3.10
C THR A 80 11.52 -3.59 2.15
N LEU A 81 11.68 -2.27 2.05
CA LEU A 81 12.84 -1.63 1.39
C LEU A 81 13.98 -1.29 2.37
N LEU A 82 13.71 -1.36 3.68
CA LEU A 82 14.68 -1.26 4.76
C LEU A 82 15.22 -2.63 5.12
#